data_AF-A0A1H9SJT3-F1
#
_entry.id   AF-A0A1H9SJT3-F1
#
_cell.length_a   1.000
_cell.length_b   1.000
_cell.length_c   1.000
_cell.angle_alpha   90.00
_cell.angle_beta   90.00
_cell.angle_gamma   90.00
#
_symmetry.space_group_name_H-M   'P 1'
#
loop_
_entity.id
_entity.type
_entity.pdbx_description
1 polymer ?
#
loop_
_entity_poly.entity_id
_entity_poly.type
_entity_poly.pdbx_seq_one_letter_code
_entity_poly.pdbx_strand_id
1 'polypeptide(L)' 'MADVEPGKQTKLDALHQRMENLVEILDSLDPEKTGIEDIDRIIAMLDDLEKQCQQYRQQGE' A
#
# COMPACT_ATOMS: atom_id res chain seq x y z
N MET A 1 -1.18 23.28 -19.89
CA MET A 1 -0.32 22.26 -19.27
C MET A 1 -0.73 22.23 -17.82
N ALA A 2 -1.52 21.23 -17.41
CA ALA A 2 -2.10 21.18 -16.08
C ALA A 2 -0.97 21.11 -15.05
N ASP A 3 -0.96 22.07 -14.14
CA ASP A 3 -0.09 22.11 -12.97
C ASP A 3 -0.47 20.90 -12.09
N VAL A 4 0.26 19.80 -12.27
CA VAL A 4 0.19 18.66 -11.37
C VAL A 4 0.91 19.11 -10.11
N GLU A 5 0.13 19.34 -9.06
CA GLU A 5 0.65 19.76 -7.76
C GLU A 5 1.73 18.76 -7.30
N PRO A 6 2.99 19.19 -7.09
CA PRO A 6 4.10 18.27 -6.83
C PRO A 6 3.87 17.42 -5.58
N GLY A 7 3.11 17.93 -4.60
CA GLY A 7 2.75 17.20 -3.38
C GLY A 7 1.81 16.01 -3.60
N LYS A 8 1.01 15.99 -4.66
CA LYS A 8 0.07 14.89 -4.95
C LYS A 8 0.79 13.73 -5.66
N GLN A 9 1.70 14.06 -6.58
CA GLN A 9 2.53 13.10 -7.28
C GLN A 9 3.47 12.36 -6.31
N THR A 10 4.14 13.07 -5.39
CA THR A 10 5.05 12.46 -4.39
C THR A 10 4.32 11.55 -3.40
N LYS A 11 3.08 11.86 -3.04
CA LYS A 11 2.27 11.01 -2.13
C LYS A 11 1.84 9.71 -2.81
N LEU A 12 1.45 9.78 -4.08
CA LEU A 12 1.10 8.60 -4.88
C LEU A 12 2.32 7.70 -5.11
N ASP A 13 3.49 8.29 -5.37
CA ASP A 13 4.76 7.59 -5.54
C ASP A 13 5.18 6.84 -4.26
N ALA A 14 5.09 7.50 -3.10
CA ALA A 14 5.36 6.88 -1.81
C ALA A 14 4.43 5.69 -1.50
N LEU A 15 3.19 5.76 -1.98
CA LEU A 15 2.20 4.71 -1.78
C LEU A 15 2.40 3.54 -2.77
N HIS A 16 2.85 3.82 -3.99
CA HIS A 16 3.31 2.81 -4.94
C HIS A 16 4.48 2.02 -4.37
N GLN A 17 5.49 2.70 -3.82
CA GLN A 17 6.65 2.08 -3.17
C GLN A 17 6.25 1.20 -1.97
N ARG A 18 5.21 1.58 -1.21
CA ARG A 18 4.66 0.74 -0.13
C ARG A 18 3.96 -0.51 -0.65
N MET A 19 3.25 -0.41 -1.78
CA MET A 19 2.66 -1.59 -2.43
C MET A 19 3.76 -2.54 -2.92
N GLU A 20 4.80 -2.03 -3.56
CA GLU A 20 5.92 -2.85 -4.04
C GLU A 20 6.61 -3.59 -2.89
N ASN A 21 6.94 -2.90 -1.80
CA ASN A 21 7.52 -3.55 -0.61
C ASN A 21 6.61 -4.63 -0.02
N LEU A 22 5.29 -4.44 -0.06
CA LEU A 22 4.34 -5.42 0.47
C LEU A 22 4.27 -6.66 -0.43
N VAL A 23 4.39 -6.49 -1.75
CA VAL A 23 4.49 -7.60 -2.71
C VAL A 23 5.79 -8.38 -2.49
N GLU A 24 6.92 -7.70 -2.26
CA GLU A 24 8.18 -8.38 -1.95
C GLU A 24 8.10 -9.17 -0.63
N ILE A 25 7.43 -8.63 0.39
CA ILE A 25 7.18 -9.36 1.64
C ILE A 25 6.33 -10.59 1.36
N LEU A 26 5.26 -10.47 0.57
CA LEU A 26 4.40 -11.59 0.17
C LEU A 26 5.18 -12.68 -0.56
N ASP A 27 6.04 -12.32 -1.51
CA ASP A 27 6.89 -13.26 -2.24
C ASP A 27 7.96 -13.93 -1.37
N SER A 28 8.39 -13.27 -0.29
CA SER A 28 9.36 -13.82 0.68
C SER A 28 8.74 -14.76 1.72
N LEU A 29 7.41 -14.86 1.79
CA LEU A 29 6.73 -15.71 2.76
C LEU A 29 6.88 -17.19 2.39
N ASP A 30 7.35 -17.96 3.37
CA ASP A 30 7.43 -19.40 3.28
C ASP A 30 6.08 -20.01 3.72
N PRO A 31 5.33 -20.68 2.83
CA PRO A 31 4.00 -21.19 3.14
C PRO A 31 4.02 -22.32 4.19
N GLU A 32 5.16 -22.98 4.43
CA GLU A 32 5.29 -24.01 5.46
C GLU A 32 5.48 -23.40 6.86
N LYS A 33 5.91 -22.14 6.93
CA LYS A 33 6.15 -21.40 8.19
C LYS A 33 5.12 -20.33 8.49
N THR A 34 4.44 -19.82 7.46
CA THR A 34 3.47 -18.74 7.57
C THR A 34 2.19 -19.27 8.21
N GLY A 35 1.84 -18.72 9.37
CA GLY A 35 0.61 -19.06 10.08
C GLY A 35 -0.58 -18.20 9.66
N ILE A 36 -1.76 -18.56 10.17
CA ILE A 36 -2.99 -17.76 9.98
C ILE A 36 -2.83 -16.35 10.56
N GLU A 37 -2.15 -16.22 11.71
CA GLU A 37 -1.89 -14.92 12.34
C GLU A 37 -1.02 -14.00 11.47
N ASP A 38 -0.07 -14.57 10.71
CA ASP A 38 0.76 -13.79 9.78
C ASP A 38 -0.08 -13.32 8.59
N ILE A 39 -0.95 -14.17 8.07
CA ILE A 39 -1.90 -13.84 7.00
C ILE A 39 -2.84 -12.72 7.46
N ASP A 40 -3.39 -12.80 8.68
CA ASP A 40 -4.24 -11.75 9.25
C ASP A 40 -3.50 -10.41 9.35
N ARG A 41 -2.22 -10.40 9.72
CA ARG A 41 -1.39 -9.18 9.77
C ARG A 41 -1.17 -8.59 8.38
N ILE A 42 -0.90 -9.42 7.39
CA ILE A 42 -0.68 -8.99 6.00
C ILE A 42 -1.97 -8.38 5.43
N ILE A 43 -3.11 -9.02 5.69
CA ILE A 43 -4.43 -8.51 5.27
C ILE A 43 -4.71 -7.16 5.95
N ALA A 44 -4.42 -7.02 7.24
CA ALA A 44 -4.59 -5.75 7.94
C ALA A 44 -3.69 -4.62 7.37
N MET A 45 -2.45 -4.96 6.96
CA MET A 45 -1.54 -4.00 6.31
C MET A 45 -2.05 -3.59 4.92
N LEU A 46 -2.63 -4.53 4.16
CA LEU A 46 -3.29 -4.26 2.88
C LEU A 46 -4.50 -3.34 3.04
N ASP A 47 -5.38 -3.61 4.01
CA ASP A 47 -6.56 -2.79 4.30
C ASP A 47 -6.19 -1.35 4.70
N ASP A 48 -5.14 -1.18 5.50
CA ASP A 48 -4.66 0.16 5.88
C ASP A 48 -4.12 0.92 4.68
N LEU A 49 -3.36 0.24 3.81
CA LEU A 49 -2.85 0.82 2.57
C LEU A 49 -4.00 1.24 1.64
N GLU A 50 -5.03 0.40 1.50
CA GLU A 50 -6.20 0.70 0.68
C GLU A 50 -7.00 1.89 1.23
N LYS A 51 -7.16 1.98 2.56
CA LYS A 51 -7.76 3.16 3.22
C LYS A 51 -6.96 4.42 2.96
N GLN A 52 -5.63 4.35 2.97
CA GLN A 52 -4.78 5.50 2.64
C GLN A 52 -5.01 5.92 1.17
N CYS A 53 -5.01 4.98 0.22
CA CYS A 53 -5.35 5.25 -1.19
C CYS A 53 -6.70 5.94 -1.34
N GLN A 54 -7.72 5.42 -0.65
CA GLN A 54 -9.08 5.94 -0.72
C GLN A 54 -9.16 7.35 -0.14
N GLN A 55 -8.51 7.61 1.00
CA GLN A 55 -8.42 8.95 1.57
C GLN A 55 -7.73 9.93 0.63
N TYR A 56 -6.64 9.54 -0.04
CA TYR A 56 -5.98 10.40 -1.03
C TYR A 56 -6.84 10.68 -2.26
N ARG A 57 -7.64 9.70 -2.70
CA ARG A 57 -8.61 9.89 -3.79
C ARG A 57 -9.74 10.83 -3.38
N GLN A 58 -10.27 10.69 -2.16
CA GLN A 58 -11.36 11.53 -1.63
C GLN A 58 -10.91 12.95 -1.25
N GLN A 59 -9.66 13.15 -0.80
CA GLN A 59 -9.07 14.49 -0.58
C GLN A 59 -8.71 15.20 -1.89
N GLY A 60 -8.90 14.53 -3.03
CA GLY A 60 -8.65 15.06 -4.36
C GLY A 60 -9.87 15.66 -5.06
N GLU A 61 -11.04 15.67 -4.41
CA GLU A 61 -12.28 16.32 -4.85
C GLU A 61 -12.51 17.66 -4.13
#